data_AF-A0A2D7BZT0-F1
#
_entry.id   AF-A0A2D7BZT0-F1
#
_cell.length_a   1.000
_cell.length_b   1.000
_cell.length_c   1.000
_cell.angle_alpha   90.00
_cell.angle_beta   90.00
_cell.angle_gamma   90.00
#
_symmetry.space_group_name_H-M   'P 1'
#
loop_
_entity.id
_entity.type
_entity.pdbx_description
1 polymer ?
#
loop_
_entity_poly.entity_id
_entity_poly.type
_entity_poly.pdbx_seq_one_letter_code
_entity_poly.pdbx_strand_id
1 'polypeptide(L)'
;MTIESEKNKQGTNPAREGTLGVPLDGFQDPTGEFPKTNYHYSSSLNKAARGFEVNELYLGGGDFNVSLNVEDQQPSQYPFNQVMETASGHVVEHDDTPGGERILIKHRKGGGIEMRADGSIIISSPNNKVEVTGGDNTVIVEGDAEMVYKGNLNQTVTGDWNMDVGGNHNLNIHGHNKQHVLLNKRTEVSGNTEYITKQSASYKTVENKSELILGNNTEWTKGFSKEHVEGELNVFTDNRLIMTAKDEYIQTAPVMAITGSELSVMGMKGVIGGEQVEMTSPVYMGPKGAVPFASGAAFYGSFHGQATEAIRSYNANVADKAKKAFQAQKAGTAGALGAAGSASDPTVKKAVEGQETPTPKKPVPLADAIGAMMTMGDFSVRTVTVDAGDVLKNKILLRDDYEGLFEKVPTTQEIRSTIRDNANRSLIGNKMVAEGKLNSQFDNSSPPKIGRTVGTKESSRFGFVPIGNSIENRGKRFKG
;
A
#
# COMPACT_ATOMS: atom_id res chain seq x y z
N MET A 1 -26.01 80.50 2.95
CA MET A 1 -25.78 80.93 4.35
C MET A 1 -26.30 79.76 5.18
N THR A 2 -25.52 78.93 5.87
CA THR A 2 -24.19 79.06 6.50
C THR A 2 -23.58 77.64 6.50
N ILE A 3 -22.28 77.51 6.23
CA ILE A 3 -21.57 76.22 6.26
C ILE A 3 -20.91 76.12 7.63
N GLU A 4 -21.38 75.20 8.48
CA GLU A 4 -20.66 74.79 9.69
C GLU A 4 -20.02 73.42 9.46
N SER A 5 -18.69 73.39 9.59
CA SER A 5 -17.89 72.19 9.62
C SER A 5 -17.73 71.72 11.06
N GLU A 6 -18.37 70.62 11.43
CA GLU A 6 -18.03 69.90 12.66
C GLU A 6 -17.21 68.64 12.37
N LYS A 7 -16.04 68.56 13.00
CA LYS A 7 -15.13 67.41 13.00
C LYS A 7 -15.69 66.30 13.89
N ASN A 8 -16.04 65.16 13.31
CA ASN A 8 -16.46 63.97 14.05
C ASN A 8 -15.29 63.36 14.86
N LYS A 9 -15.50 63.18 16.18
CA LYS A 9 -14.75 62.25 17.03
C LYS A 9 -15.37 60.84 16.88
N GLN A 10 -14.53 59.81 16.85
CA GLN A 10 -14.95 58.40 16.84
C GLN A 10 -15.67 58.04 18.14
N GLY A 11 -16.81 57.33 18.03
CA GLY A 11 -17.47 56.68 19.17
C GLY A 11 -18.96 56.96 19.38
N THR A 12 -19.62 57.77 18.54
CA THR A 12 -21.06 58.04 18.66
C THR A 12 -21.82 57.53 17.43
N ASN A 13 -22.78 56.64 17.68
CA ASN A 13 -23.74 56.10 16.72
C ASN A 13 -24.43 57.23 15.94
N PRO A 14 -24.16 57.41 14.63
CA PRO A 14 -24.75 58.47 13.84
C PRO A 14 -26.10 58.00 13.28
N ALA A 15 -27.11 57.84 14.13
CA ALA A 15 -28.49 57.92 13.69
C ALA A 15 -28.82 59.40 13.43
N ARG A 16 -28.22 59.97 12.39
CA ARG A 16 -28.70 61.22 11.80
C ARG A 16 -29.94 60.84 11.00
N GLU A 17 -31.12 61.21 11.49
CA GLU A 17 -32.33 61.27 10.67
C GLU A 17 -32.03 62.17 9.47
N GLY A 18 -31.91 61.56 8.30
CA GLY A 18 -31.70 62.24 7.02
C GLY A 18 -32.98 62.87 6.49
N THR A 19 -33.80 63.49 7.33
CA THR A 19 -35.05 64.17 6.93
C THR A 19 -34.77 65.62 6.56
N LEU A 20 -33.97 65.81 5.52
CA LEU A 20 -33.86 67.08 4.80
C LEU A 20 -34.56 66.90 3.45
N GLY A 21 -35.78 67.44 3.33
CA GLY A 21 -36.53 67.44 2.06
C GLY A 21 -37.95 66.87 2.09
N VAL A 22 -38.64 66.84 3.25
CA VAL A 22 -40.06 66.47 3.28
C VAL A 22 -40.91 67.67 2.84
N PRO A 23 -41.65 67.61 1.72
CA PRO A 23 -42.60 68.65 1.34
C PRO A 23 -43.74 68.75 2.38
N LEU A 24 -44.37 69.93 2.49
CA LEU A 24 -45.40 70.25 3.49
C LEU A 24 -46.59 69.26 3.48
N ASP A 25 -46.84 68.62 2.34
CA ASP A 25 -47.73 67.48 2.18
C ASP A 25 -46.91 66.18 2.19
N GLY A 26 -46.88 65.49 3.34
CA GLY A 26 -46.05 64.30 3.61
C GLY A 26 -46.32 63.03 2.80
N PHE A 27 -46.96 63.15 1.63
CA PHE A 27 -47.26 62.06 0.69
C PHE A 27 -46.63 62.24 -0.69
N GLN A 28 -45.87 63.32 -0.94
CA GLN A 28 -45.19 63.53 -2.21
C GLN A 28 -43.80 62.89 -2.20
N ASP A 29 -43.53 62.03 -3.19
CA ASP A 29 -42.21 61.48 -3.47
C ASP A 29 -41.32 62.55 -4.13
N PRO A 30 -40.32 63.13 -3.43
CA PRO A 30 -39.53 64.24 -3.95
C PRO A 30 -38.58 63.83 -5.08
N THR A 31 -38.26 62.53 -5.21
CA THR A 31 -37.37 62.01 -6.24
C THR A 31 -38.13 61.53 -7.48
N GLY A 32 -39.45 61.33 -7.38
CA GLY A 32 -40.28 60.78 -8.45
C GLY A 32 -39.90 59.34 -8.83
N GLU A 33 -39.26 58.61 -7.90
CA GLU A 33 -38.83 57.23 -8.08
C GLU A 33 -40.03 56.25 -8.04
N PHE A 34 -41.13 56.67 -7.41
CA PHE A 34 -42.36 55.89 -7.26
C PHE A 34 -43.54 56.48 -8.06
N PRO A 35 -44.38 55.62 -8.66
CA PRO A 35 -44.24 54.18 -8.74
C PRO A 35 -43.09 53.78 -9.69
N LYS A 36 -42.36 52.70 -9.36
CA LYS A 36 -41.32 52.15 -10.24
C LYS A 36 -41.90 51.92 -11.65
N THR A 37 -41.12 52.05 -12.71
CA THR A 37 -41.58 51.88 -14.12
C THR A 37 -42.41 50.62 -14.34
N ASN A 38 -42.05 49.54 -13.66
CA ASN A 38 -42.74 48.24 -13.72
C ASN A 38 -44.16 48.26 -13.15
N TYR A 39 -44.53 49.28 -12.38
CA TYR A 39 -45.85 49.47 -11.78
C TYR A 39 -46.69 50.56 -12.46
N HIS A 40 -46.18 51.23 -13.51
CA HIS A 40 -46.94 52.20 -14.29
C HIS A 40 -48.26 51.61 -14.81
N TYR A 41 -49.36 52.33 -14.63
CA TYR A 41 -50.71 51.93 -15.03
C TYR A 41 -51.18 50.58 -14.43
N SER A 42 -50.62 50.17 -13.30
CA SER A 42 -50.99 48.93 -12.61
C SER A 42 -51.32 49.19 -11.14
N SER A 43 -51.94 48.21 -10.48
CA SER A 43 -52.19 48.27 -9.03
C SER A 43 -50.89 48.44 -8.25
N SER A 44 -50.94 49.26 -7.19
CA SER A 44 -49.84 49.47 -6.25
C SER A 44 -49.54 48.25 -5.36
N LEU A 45 -50.36 47.21 -5.43
CA LEU A 45 -50.10 45.94 -4.75
C LEU A 45 -48.88 45.24 -5.36
N ASN A 46 -48.00 44.74 -4.49
CA ASN A 46 -46.79 44.03 -4.88
C ASN A 46 -47.11 42.93 -5.91
N LYS A 47 -46.26 42.80 -6.94
CA LYS A 47 -46.44 41.81 -8.02
C LYS A 47 -46.32 40.37 -7.50
N ALA A 48 -45.44 40.12 -6.53
CA ALA A 48 -45.31 38.82 -5.91
C ALA A 48 -46.53 38.44 -5.06
N ALA A 49 -47.13 39.42 -4.37
CA ALA A 49 -48.40 39.22 -3.67
C ALA A 49 -49.57 38.84 -4.59
N ARG A 50 -49.44 39.12 -5.90
CA ARG A 50 -50.43 38.81 -6.94
C ARG A 50 -50.04 37.62 -7.83
N GLY A 51 -48.93 36.95 -7.56
CA GLY A 51 -48.45 35.82 -8.36
C GLY A 51 -47.83 36.19 -9.72
N PHE A 52 -47.56 37.48 -9.98
CA PHE A 52 -46.91 37.92 -11.22
C PHE A 52 -45.38 37.81 -11.18
N GLU A 53 -44.80 37.66 -9.99
CA GLU A 53 -43.36 37.53 -9.74
C GLU A 53 -43.16 36.52 -8.61
N VAL A 54 -42.13 35.69 -8.68
CA VAL A 54 -41.81 34.71 -7.63
C VAL A 54 -40.50 35.14 -6.97
N ASN A 55 -40.53 35.34 -5.66
CA ASN A 55 -39.30 35.55 -4.91
C ASN A 55 -38.66 34.20 -4.57
N GLU A 56 -37.39 34.04 -4.92
CA GLU A 56 -36.60 32.86 -4.59
C GLU A 56 -35.25 33.26 -3.99
N LEU A 57 -34.68 32.36 -3.18
CA LEU A 57 -33.30 32.45 -2.73
C LEU A 57 -32.32 31.98 -3.82
N TYR A 58 -31.07 32.43 -3.70
CA TYR A 58 -29.99 31.86 -4.50
C TYR A 58 -29.75 30.40 -4.12
N LEU A 59 -30.11 29.48 -5.02
CA LEU A 59 -29.86 28.04 -4.91
C LEU A 59 -28.77 27.65 -5.92
N GLY A 60 -27.52 27.98 -5.62
CA GLY A 60 -26.37 27.58 -6.42
C GLY A 60 -25.53 26.51 -5.73
N GLY A 61 -24.75 25.76 -6.51
CA GLY A 61 -23.63 24.98 -5.95
C GLY A 61 -23.77 23.46 -5.91
N GLY A 62 -24.72 22.86 -6.64
CA GLY A 62 -24.86 21.40 -6.73
C GLY A 62 -23.53 20.68 -7.04
N ASP A 63 -23.35 19.50 -6.45
CA ASP A 63 -22.23 18.61 -6.75
C ASP A 63 -22.74 17.34 -7.44
N PHE A 64 -21.86 16.63 -8.14
CA PHE A 64 -22.23 15.41 -8.84
C PHE A 64 -22.80 14.40 -7.84
N ASN A 65 -24.04 13.94 -8.08
CA ASN A 65 -24.77 12.99 -7.25
C ASN A 65 -25.24 13.49 -5.88
N VAL A 66 -25.19 14.81 -5.63
CA VAL A 66 -25.74 15.42 -4.41
C VAL A 66 -26.97 16.23 -4.79
N SER A 67 -28.15 15.69 -4.49
CA SER A 67 -29.42 16.37 -4.71
C SER A 67 -29.74 17.24 -3.50
N LEU A 68 -30.16 18.48 -3.75
CA LEU A 68 -30.68 19.35 -2.70
C LEU A 68 -32.07 18.89 -2.23
N ASN A 69 -32.75 18.01 -2.99
CA ASN A 69 -34.07 17.45 -2.68
C ASN A 69 -35.09 18.49 -2.24
N VAL A 70 -35.09 19.65 -2.91
CA VAL A 70 -36.05 20.71 -2.64
C VAL A 70 -37.05 20.76 -3.78
N GLU A 71 -38.35 20.65 -3.45
CA GLU A 71 -39.44 20.72 -4.42
C GLU A 71 -39.61 22.12 -4.98
N ASP A 72 -40.06 22.23 -6.24
CA ASP A 72 -40.37 23.50 -6.87
C ASP A 72 -41.54 24.18 -6.15
N GLN A 73 -41.34 25.44 -5.77
CA GLN A 73 -42.35 26.21 -5.05
C GLN A 73 -43.47 26.64 -6.01
N GLN A 74 -44.73 26.37 -5.62
CA GLN A 74 -45.88 26.81 -6.38
C GLN A 74 -46.00 28.35 -6.39
N PRO A 75 -46.42 28.96 -7.51
CA PRO A 75 -46.65 30.40 -7.57
C PRO A 75 -47.74 30.84 -6.58
N SER A 76 -47.47 31.95 -5.90
CA SER A 76 -48.37 32.60 -4.97
C SER A 76 -49.69 33.03 -5.61
N GLN A 77 -50.80 32.95 -4.88
CA GLN A 77 -52.13 33.36 -5.31
C GLN A 77 -52.67 34.51 -4.45
N TYR A 78 -53.26 35.52 -5.10
CA TYR A 78 -53.96 36.59 -4.38
C TYR A 78 -55.30 36.07 -3.83
N PRO A 79 -55.73 36.43 -2.61
CA PRO A 79 -55.12 37.37 -1.64
C PRO A 79 -54.28 36.68 -0.54
N PHE A 80 -53.83 35.44 -0.78
CA PHE A 80 -53.18 34.62 0.25
C PHE A 80 -51.73 35.00 0.52
N ASN A 81 -51.08 35.72 -0.40
CA ASN A 81 -49.69 36.14 -0.23
C ASN A 81 -49.54 37.57 0.30
N GLN A 82 -48.76 37.72 1.36
CA GLN A 82 -48.41 39.00 1.98
C GLN A 82 -46.91 39.28 1.82
N VAL A 83 -46.59 40.27 1.00
CA VAL A 83 -45.21 40.64 0.66
C VAL A 83 -44.88 42.06 1.13
N MET A 84 -43.84 42.16 1.95
CA MET A 84 -43.18 43.42 2.31
C MET A 84 -41.87 43.55 1.54
N GLU A 85 -41.83 44.45 0.56
CA GLU A 85 -40.61 44.79 -0.18
C GLU A 85 -40.17 46.22 0.17
N THR A 86 -38.93 46.37 0.63
CA THR A 86 -38.33 47.70 0.87
C THR A 86 -37.85 48.34 -0.42
N ALA A 87 -37.70 49.66 -0.47
CA ALA A 87 -37.19 50.38 -1.65
C ALA A 87 -35.86 49.81 -2.18
N SER A 88 -34.99 49.36 -1.27
CA SER A 88 -33.67 48.79 -1.57
C SER A 88 -33.68 47.31 -2.02
N GLY A 89 -34.83 46.65 -2.03
CA GLY A 89 -35.01 45.29 -2.55
C GLY A 89 -34.89 44.16 -1.50
N HIS A 90 -34.94 44.46 -0.19
CA HIS A 90 -35.18 43.42 0.82
C HIS A 90 -36.64 42.98 0.79
N VAL A 91 -36.87 41.67 0.91
CA VAL A 91 -38.20 41.07 0.86
C VAL A 91 -38.44 40.23 2.10
N VAL A 92 -39.60 40.41 2.72
CA VAL A 92 -40.19 39.48 3.69
C VAL A 92 -41.54 39.07 3.14
N GLU A 93 -41.78 37.78 3.02
CA GLU A 93 -42.98 37.22 2.40
C GLU A 93 -43.58 36.13 3.31
N HIS A 94 -44.88 36.23 3.54
CA HIS A 94 -45.70 35.23 4.22
C HIS A 94 -46.82 34.83 3.25
N ASP A 95 -46.76 33.61 2.75
CA ASP A 95 -47.67 33.11 1.73
C ASP A 95 -48.54 32.00 2.31
N ASP A 96 -49.86 32.21 2.35
CA ASP A 96 -50.88 31.24 2.76
C ASP A 96 -51.57 30.56 1.55
N THR A 97 -50.97 30.64 0.35
CA THR A 97 -51.51 30.00 -0.85
C THR A 97 -51.63 28.50 -0.62
N PRO A 98 -52.84 27.89 -0.76
CA PRO A 98 -53.02 26.47 -0.46
C PRO A 98 -52.10 25.56 -1.28
N GLY A 99 -51.28 24.77 -0.59
CA GLY A 99 -50.27 23.88 -1.19
C GLY A 99 -49.00 24.58 -1.69
N GLY A 100 -48.86 25.88 -1.42
CA GLY A 100 -47.69 26.70 -1.71
C GLY A 100 -47.29 27.56 -0.52
N GLU A 101 -47.62 27.14 0.70
CA GLU A 101 -47.39 27.91 1.91
C GLU A 101 -45.89 28.14 2.13
N ARG A 102 -45.48 29.37 2.43
CA ARG A 102 -44.05 29.67 2.70
C ARG A 102 -43.81 30.93 3.52
N ILE A 103 -42.65 30.96 4.16
CA ILE A 103 -42.07 32.16 4.77
C ILE A 103 -40.69 32.41 4.17
N LEU A 104 -40.48 33.58 3.59
CA LEU A 104 -39.21 33.97 2.97
C LEU A 104 -38.69 35.27 3.57
N ILE A 105 -37.43 35.26 4.01
CA ILE A 105 -36.67 36.46 4.40
C ILE A 105 -35.47 36.56 3.47
N LYS A 106 -35.53 37.49 2.53
CA LYS A 106 -34.54 37.63 1.45
C LYS A 106 -33.83 38.97 1.51
N HIS A 107 -32.50 38.90 1.53
CA HIS A 107 -31.63 40.04 1.29
C HIS A 107 -31.60 40.38 -0.21
N ARG A 108 -31.48 41.66 -0.57
CA ARG A 108 -31.45 42.14 -1.97
C ARG A 108 -30.43 41.46 -2.90
N LYS A 109 -29.40 40.82 -2.32
CA LYS A 109 -28.36 40.06 -3.04
C LYS A 109 -28.68 38.57 -3.24
N GLY A 110 -29.86 38.11 -2.82
CA GLY A 110 -30.34 36.73 -3.03
C GLY A 110 -30.11 35.76 -1.87
N GLY A 111 -29.33 36.11 -0.85
CA GLY A 111 -29.18 35.31 0.37
C GLY A 111 -30.34 35.50 1.34
N GLY A 112 -30.60 34.51 2.18
CA GLY A 112 -31.75 34.56 3.08
C GLY A 112 -32.12 33.21 3.68
N ILE A 113 -33.31 33.18 4.29
CA ILE A 113 -33.92 31.99 4.88
C ILE A 113 -35.29 31.80 4.23
N GLU A 114 -35.58 30.57 3.81
CA GLU A 114 -36.86 30.17 3.23
C GLU A 114 -37.36 28.93 3.96
N MET A 115 -38.61 28.97 4.42
CA MET A 115 -39.34 27.86 5.03
C MET A 115 -40.48 27.50 4.07
N ARG A 116 -40.48 26.27 3.54
CA ARG A 116 -41.40 25.80 2.50
C ARG A 116 -42.54 24.93 3.06
N ALA A 117 -43.57 24.72 2.24
CA ALA A 117 -44.75 23.93 2.57
C ALA A 117 -44.44 22.46 2.88
N ASP A 118 -43.39 21.90 2.27
CA ASP A 118 -42.89 20.54 2.52
C ASP A 118 -42.14 20.40 3.85
N GLY A 119 -41.96 21.50 4.59
CA GLY A 119 -41.22 21.57 5.85
C GLY A 119 -39.72 21.82 5.69
N SER A 120 -39.22 21.91 4.45
CA SER A 120 -37.81 22.19 4.18
C SER A 120 -37.44 23.62 4.59
N ILE A 121 -36.26 23.77 5.21
CA ILE A 121 -35.68 25.07 5.54
C ILE A 121 -34.38 25.25 4.76
N ILE A 122 -34.30 26.33 3.99
CA ILE A 122 -33.14 26.67 3.17
C ILE A 122 -32.45 27.87 3.79
N ILE A 123 -31.15 27.76 4.03
CA ILE A 123 -30.29 28.86 4.45
C ILE A 123 -29.27 29.10 3.35
N SER A 124 -29.42 30.21 2.62
CA SER A 124 -28.53 30.57 1.52
C SER A 124 -27.70 31.80 1.85
N SER A 125 -26.38 31.70 1.65
CA SER A 125 -25.46 32.84 1.67
C SER A 125 -24.62 32.87 0.39
N PRO A 126 -24.86 33.83 -0.53
CA PRO A 126 -24.06 33.99 -1.76
C PRO A 126 -22.59 34.36 -1.52
N ASN A 127 -22.21 34.65 -0.27
CA ASN A 127 -20.83 34.96 0.12
C ASN A 127 -20.43 34.04 1.29
N ASN A 128 -20.16 34.59 2.48
CA ASN A 128 -19.74 33.81 3.64
C ASN A 128 -20.94 33.39 4.50
N LYS A 129 -20.95 32.15 4.99
CA LYS A 129 -21.73 31.72 6.15
C LYS A 129 -20.78 31.69 7.35
N VAL A 130 -21.13 32.40 8.43
CA VAL A 130 -20.40 32.37 9.69
C VAL A 130 -21.39 31.98 10.78
N GLU A 131 -21.06 30.92 11.53
CA GLU A 131 -21.89 30.39 12.61
C GLU A 131 -21.06 30.43 13.90
N VAL A 132 -21.55 31.17 14.90
CA VAL A 132 -20.84 31.39 16.17
C VAL A 132 -21.78 31.07 17.32
N THR A 133 -21.38 30.11 18.14
CA THR A 133 -22.12 29.69 19.33
C THR A 133 -21.23 29.91 20.55
N GLY A 134 -21.69 30.71 21.52
CA GLY A 134 -20.92 31.01 22.74
C GLY A 134 -20.98 29.92 23.80
N GLY A 135 -21.93 29.01 23.70
CA GLY A 135 -22.05 27.81 24.53
C GLY A 135 -21.93 26.54 23.70
N ASP A 136 -22.66 25.49 24.09
CA ASP A 136 -22.63 24.21 23.39
C ASP A 136 -23.37 24.28 22.05
N ASN A 137 -22.85 23.55 21.05
CA ASN A 137 -23.53 23.33 19.79
C ASN A 137 -23.80 21.83 19.61
N THR A 138 -25.06 21.46 19.45
CA THR A 138 -25.49 20.08 19.21
C THR A 138 -26.17 20.01 17.85
N VAL A 139 -25.63 19.20 16.95
CA VAL A 139 -26.18 18.97 15.62
C VAL A 139 -26.67 17.52 15.57
N ILE A 140 -27.97 17.34 15.38
CA ILE A 140 -28.63 16.03 15.26
C ILE A 140 -29.29 15.97 13.89
N VAL A 141 -28.97 14.91 13.14
CA VAL A 141 -29.61 14.59 11.87
C VAL A 141 -30.15 13.17 12.01
N GLU A 142 -31.48 13.03 11.98
CA GLU A 142 -32.14 11.72 12.14
C GLU A 142 -32.08 10.89 10.85
N GLY A 143 -32.05 11.56 9.70
CA GLY A 143 -31.83 10.94 8.39
C GLY A 143 -30.36 10.90 7.99
N ASP A 144 -30.12 10.68 6.70
CA ASP A 144 -28.77 10.69 6.15
C ASP A 144 -28.20 12.12 6.10
N ALA A 145 -26.92 12.26 6.44
CA ALA A 145 -26.21 13.52 6.39
C ALA A 145 -25.09 13.47 5.33
N GLU A 146 -25.04 14.48 4.47
CA GLU A 146 -23.97 14.66 3.49
C GLU A 146 -23.31 16.04 3.65
N MET A 147 -21.98 16.05 3.70
CA MET A 147 -21.17 17.27 3.84
C MET A 147 -20.18 17.36 2.68
N VAL A 148 -20.37 18.38 1.83
CA VAL A 148 -19.52 18.61 0.65
C VAL A 148 -18.76 19.93 0.79
N TYR A 149 -17.43 19.84 0.76
CA TYR A 149 -16.54 21.00 0.69
C TYR A 149 -15.77 20.96 -0.62
N LYS A 150 -16.08 21.89 -1.54
CA LYS A 150 -15.38 22.01 -2.84
C LYS A 150 -13.96 22.58 -2.71
N GLY A 151 -13.66 23.23 -1.58
CA GLY A 151 -12.33 23.72 -1.23
C GLY A 151 -11.66 22.86 -0.16
N ASN A 152 -10.69 23.43 0.54
CA ASN A 152 -10.02 22.75 1.65
C ASN A 152 -10.90 22.77 2.91
N LEU A 153 -10.94 21.66 3.64
CA LEU A 153 -11.52 21.58 4.98
C LEU A 153 -10.39 21.55 6.02
N ASN A 154 -10.40 22.50 6.94
CA ASN A 154 -9.54 22.49 8.13
C ASN A 154 -10.43 22.30 9.36
N GLN A 155 -10.20 21.22 10.11
CA GLN A 155 -10.87 20.97 11.38
C GLN A 155 -9.86 21.10 12.50
N THR A 156 -10.19 21.89 13.52
CA THR A 156 -9.35 22.09 14.70
C THR A 156 -10.20 21.81 15.92
N VAL A 157 -9.77 20.83 16.72
CA VAL A 157 -10.37 20.46 17.99
C VAL A 157 -9.28 20.67 19.05
N THR A 158 -9.51 21.61 19.96
CA THR A 158 -8.53 21.95 21.02
C THR A 158 -8.59 20.99 22.19
N GLY A 159 -9.73 20.32 22.39
CA GLY A 159 -9.89 19.19 23.31
C GLY A 159 -9.80 17.85 22.58
N ASP A 160 -10.54 16.88 23.08
CA ASP A 160 -10.55 15.53 22.51
C ASP A 160 -11.44 15.44 21.27
N TRP A 161 -10.99 14.69 20.27
CA TRP A 161 -11.77 14.36 19.07
C TRP A 161 -12.12 12.87 19.07
N ASN A 162 -13.36 12.57 19.45
CA ASN A 162 -13.90 11.22 19.47
C ASN A 162 -14.79 10.99 18.25
N MET A 163 -14.58 9.87 17.56
CA MET A 163 -15.40 9.43 16.44
C MET A 163 -15.85 7.99 16.70
N ASP A 164 -17.16 7.81 16.87
CA ASP A 164 -17.77 6.50 17.00
C ASP A 164 -18.63 6.21 15.78
N VAL A 165 -18.45 5.04 15.18
CA VAL A 165 -19.11 4.63 13.95
C VAL A 165 -19.67 3.24 14.19
N GLY A 166 -20.98 3.15 14.40
CA GLY A 166 -21.66 1.86 14.63
C GLY A 166 -21.67 0.93 13.41
N GLY A 167 -21.37 1.46 12.22
CA GLY A 167 -21.22 0.71 10.97
C GLY A 167 -19.76 0.63 10.49
N ASN A 168 -19.56 0.80 9.17
CA ASN A 168 -18.23 0.76 8.57
C ASN A 168 -17.62 2.16 8.44
N HIS A 169 -16.33 2.30 8.78
CA HIS A 169 -15.56 3.51 8.53
C HIS A 169 -14.66 3.35 7.31
N ASN A 170 -15.08 3.92 6.18
CA ASN A 170 -14.33 3.87 4.91
C ASN A 170 -13.59 5.20 4.67
N LEU A 171 -12.25 5.15 4.57
CA LEU A 171 -11.41 6.32 4.36
C LEU A 171 -10.66 6.23 3.01
N ASN A 172 -11.11 7.02 2.04
CA ASN A 172 -10.49 7.09 0.71
C ASN A 172 -9.69 8.39 0.55
N ILE A 173 -8.36 8.29 0.57
CA ILE A 173 -7.44 9.43 0.40
C ILE A 173 -6.71 9.28 -0.92
N HIS A 174 -6.98 10.17 -1.87
CA HIS A 174 -6.35 10.16 -3.19
C HIS A 174 -4.93 10.74 -3.19
N GLY A 175 -4.61 11.57 -2.20
CA GLY A 175 -3.30 12.18 -1.97
C GLY A 175 -2.50 11.44 -0.89
N HIS A 176 -1.80 12.21 -0.05
CA HIS A 176 -1.00 11.65 1.05
C HIS A 176 -1.78 11.59 2.36
N ASN A 177 -1.58 10.51 3.13
CA ASN A 177 -2.02 10.41 4.52
C ASN A 177 -0.81 10.56 5.46
N LYS A 178 -0.70 11.71 6.13
CA LYS A 178 0.38 11.98 7.10
C LYS A 178 -0.21 12.10 8.49
N GLN A 179 0.15 11.19 9.38
CA GLN A 179 -0.26 11.20 10.78
C GLN A 179 0.94 11.48 11.70
N HIS A 180 0.79 12.41 12.62
CA HIS A 180 1.77 12.69 13.68
C HIS A 180 1.09 12.53 15.03
N VAL A 181 1.46 11.48 15.77
CA VAL A 181 0.97 11.20 17.12
C VAL A 181 2.15 11.40 18.07
N LEU A 182 2.03 12.36 19.00
CA LEU A 182 3.13 12.70 19.91
C LEU A 182 3.37 11.65 21.00
N LEU A 183 2.32 10.95 21.38
CA LEU A 183 2.33 9.95 22.44
C LEU A 183 1.96 8.58 21.86
N ASN A 184 1.10 7.83 22.54
CA ASN A 184 0.81 6.44 22.22
C ASN A 184 -0.20 6.31 21.07
N LYS A 185 0.04 5.34 20.18
CA LYS A 185 -0.93 4.85 19.20
C LYS A 185 -1.20 3.37 19.46
N ARG A 186 -2.45 3.04 19.81
CA ARG A 186 -2.92 1.65 19.98
C ARG A 186 -3.89 1.32 18.85
N THR A 187 -3.70 0.15 18.25
CA THR A 187 -4.62 -0.42 17.27
C THR A 187 -4.99 -1.82 17.74
N GLU A 188 -6.28 -2.09 17.85
CA GLU A 188 -6.82 -3.40 18.18
C GLU A 188 -7.79 -3.82 17.08
N VAL A 189 -7.59 -5.02 16.53
CA VAL A 189 -8.41 -5.57 15.46
C VAL A 189 -8.73 -7.01 15.83
N SER A 190 -10.01 -7.31 16.04
CA SER A 190 -10.44 -8.68 16.37
C SER A 190 -10.47 -9.59 15.12
N GLY A 191 -10.58 -8.98 13.94
CA GLY A 191 -10.52 -9.67 12.66
C GLY A 191 -9.13 -9.62 12.00
N ASN A 192 -9.11 -9.79 10.68
CA ASN A 192 -7.87 -9.77 9.91
C ASN A 192 -7.38 -8.35 9.65
N THR A 193 -6.06 -8.19 9.56
CA THR A 193 -5.41 -6.96 9.09
C THR A 193 -4.57 -7.28 7.86
N GLU A 194 -4.68 -6.47 6.82
CA GLU A 194 -3.87 -6.58 5.60
C GLU A 194 -3.18 -5.23 5.31
N TYR A 195 -1.90 -5.29 4.97
CA TYR A 195 -1.14 -4.13 4.49
C TYR A 195 -0.54 -4.43 3.13
N ILE A 196 -0.94 -3.68 2.11
CA ILE A 196 -0.33 -3.73 0.77
C ILE A 196 0.45 -2.45 0.56
N THR A 197 1.78 -2.53 0.62
CA THR A 197 2.67 -1.43 0.26
C THR A 197 3.30 -1.73 -1.09
N LYS A 198 2.91 -1.00 -2.14
CA LYS A 198 3.39 -1.21 -3.51
C LYS A 198 4.87 -0.86 -3.70
N GLN A 199 5.38 0.06 -2.88
CA GLN A 199 6.75 0.55 -2.93
C GLN A 199 7.49 0.14 -1.65
N SER A 200 8.34 1.01 -1.11
CA SER A 200 9.11 0.71 0.10
C SER A 200 8.28 0.93 1.37
N ALA A 201 8.46 0.04 2.34
CA ALA A 201 8.05 0.24 3.73
C ALA A 201 9.31 0.36 4.60
N SER A 202 9.32 1.31 5.53
CA SER A 202 10.41 1.50 6.49
C SER A 202 9.83 1.67 7.88
N TYR A 203 10.32 0.85 8.81
CA TYR A 203 9.95 0.90 10.22
C TYR A 203 11.21 1.19 11.02
N LYS A 204 11.12 2.15 11.94
CA LYS A 204 12.21 2.54 12.83
C LYS A 204 11.68 2.55 14.26
N THR A 205 12.13 1.57 15.04
CA THR A 205 11.89 1.51 16.48
C THR A 205 13.21 1.81 17.17
N VAL A 206 13.22 2.81 18.04
CA VAL A 206 14.46 3.26 18.72
C VAL A 206 14.79 2.37 19.91
N GLU A 207 13.76 1.92 20.62
CA GLU A 207 13.89 1.03 21.77
C GLU A 207 13.48 -0.40 21.39
N ASN A 208 12.62 -1.01 22.19
CA ASN A 208 12.28 -2.43 22.07
C ASN A 208 11.20 -2.68 21.01
N LYS A 209 11.41 -3.70 20.18
CA LYS A 209 10.38 -4.32 19.34
C LYS A 209 10.16 -5.76 19.83
N SER A 210 8.91 -6.13 20.11
CA SER A 210 8.52 -7.52 20.39
C SER A 210 7.42 -7.92 19.41
N GLU A 211 7.53 -9.13 18.88
CA GLU A 211 6.60 -9.69 17.90
C GLU A 211 6.26 -11.12 18.33
N LEU A 212 4.96 -11.40 18.51
CA LEU A 212 4.45 -12.70 18.94
C LEU A 212 3.50 -13.23 17.86
N ILE A 213 3.86 -14.34 17.24
CA ILE A 213 3.01 -15.08 16.31
C ILE A 213 2.76 -16.45 16.92
N LEU A 214 1.50 -16.75 17.26
CA LEU A 214 1.09 -18.07 17.78
C LEU A 214 0.69 -19.06 16.68
N GLY A 215 0.53 -18.57 15.45
CA GLY A 215 0.31 -19.38 14.26
C GLY A 215 1.59 -19.61 13.45
N ASN A 216 1.41 -19.92 12.16
CA ASN A 216 2.53 -20.05 11.25
C ASN A 216 3.07 -18.67 10.84
N ASN A 217 4.39 -18.51 10.85
CA ASN A 217 5.08 -17.35 10.30
C ASN A 217 5.88 -17.78 9.06
N THR A 218 5.64 -17.13 7.92
CA THR A 218 6.37 -17.42 6.69
C THR A 218 6.82 -16.12 6.04
N GLU A 219 8.11 -16.05 5.70
CA GLU A 219 8.72 -14.90 5.05
C GLU A 219 9.24 -15.30 3.66
N TRP A 220 8.90 -14.50 2.65
CA TRP A 220 9.39 -14.69 1.28
C TRP A 220 10.06 -13.41 0.79
N THR A 221 11.34 -13.53 0.44
CA THR A 221 12.13 -12.40 -0.08
C THR A 221 12.72 -12.78 -1.43
N LYS A 222 12.36 -12.04 -2.49
CA LYS A 222 12.95 -12.21 -3.83
C LYS A 222 14.35 -11.57 -3.94
N GLY A 223 14.55 -10.45 -3.23
CA GLY A 223 15.84 -9.78 -3.11
C GLY A 223 16.72 -10.42 -2.04
N PHE A 224 17.59 -9.64 -1.41
CA PHE A 224 18.37 -10.09 -0.26
C PHE A 224 17.58 -9.90 1.05
N SER A 225 17.77 -10.82 2.00
CA SER A 225 17.44 -10.62 3.41
C SER A 225 18.74 -10.55 4.20
N LYS A 226 18.87 -9.56 5.11
CA LYS A 226 20.06 -9.33 5.92
C LYS A 226 19.64 -9.09 7.36
N GLU A 227 20.31 -9.78 8.27
CA GLU A 227 20.16 -9.60 9.70
C GLU A 227 21.49 -9.09 10.28
N HIS A 228 21.44 -7.97 10.99
CA HIS A 228 22.59 -7.36 11.66
C HIS A 228 22.26 -7.23 13.14
N VAL A 229 22.94 -7.99 13.98
CA VAL A 229 22.75 -8.00 15.44
C VAL A 229 24.09 -7.73 16.10
N GLU A 230 24.18 -6.65 16.88
CA GLU A 230 25.38 -6.33 17.66
C GLU A 230 25.47 -7.17 18.93
N GLY A 231 24.33 -7.40 19.57
CA GLY A 231 24.21 -8.29 20.72
C GLY A 231 24.13 -9.77 20.35
N GLU A 232 23.53 -10.54 21.24
CA GLU A 232 23.33 -11.98 21.04
C GLU A 232 22.19 -12.26 20.05
N LEU A 233 22.43 -13.19 19.11
CA LEU A 233 21.40 -13.76 18.23
C LEU A 233 21.19 -15.22 18.60
N ASN A 234 19.96 -15.57 18.96
CA ASN A 234 19.56 -16.92 19.33
C ASN A 234 18.50 -17.47 18.38
N VAL A 235 18.72 -18.68 17.87
CA VAL A 235 17.77 -19.42 17.02
C VAL A 235 17.45 -20.75 17.68
N PHE A 236 16.27 -20.85 18.29
CA PHE A 236 15.80 -22.06 18.98
C PHE A 236 14.66 -22.72 18.21
N THR A 237 14.70 -24.05 18.10
CA THR A 237 13.61 -24.86 17.53
C THR A 237 13.51 -26.18 18.29
N ASP A 238 12.29 -26.66 18.52
CA ASP A 238 12.02 -27.91 19.23
C ASP A 238 12.12 -29.14 18.31
N ASN A 239 11.74 -28.98 17.04
CA ASN A 239 11.67 -30.10 16.09
C ASN A 239 12.88 -30.12 15.14
N ARG A 240 12.86 -29.29 14.09
CA ARG A 240 13.82 -29.38 13.00
C ARG A 240 14.28 -28.00 12.54
N LEU A 241 15.60 -27.81 12.49
CA LEU A 241 16.26 -26.68 11.83
C LEU A 241 16.85 -27.14 10.50
N ILE A 242 16.59 -26.40 9.41
CA ILE A 242 17.20 -26.65 8.10
C ILE A 242 17.75 -25.34 7.57
N MET A 243 19.03 -25.35 7.19
CA MET A 243 19.71 -24.23 6.55
C MET A 243 20.39 -24.75 5.27
N THR A 244 20.09 -24.13 4.12
CA THR A 244 20.67 -24.52 2.82
C THR A 244 20.94 -23.30 1.96
N ALA A 245 21.98 -23.34 1.14
CA ALA A 245 22.28 -22.34 0.13
C ALA A 245 22.66 -23.04 -1.18
N LYS A 246 22.33 -22.42 -2.32
CA LYS A 246 22.62 -22.99 -3.64
C LYS A 246 24.11 -22.94 -3.99
N ASP A 247 24.74 -21.81 -3.70
CA ASP A 247 26.10 -21.54 -4.15
C ASP A 247 27.12 -21.73 -3.02
N GLU A 248 26.93 -21.08 -1.87
CA GLU A 248 27.89 -21.13 -0.76
C GLU A 248 27.19 -20.98 0.62
N TYR A 249 27.71 -21.70 1.62
CA TYR A 249 27.32 -21.58 3.02
C TYR A 249 28.57 -21.39 3.89
N ILE A 250 28.63 -20.28 4.63
CA ILE A 250 29.78 -19.90 5.46
C ILE A 250 29.32 -19.75 6.91
N GLN A 251 30.03 -20.41 7.82
CA GLN A 251 29.94 -20.17 9.26
C GLN A 251 31.34 -19.87 9.79
N THR A 252 31.47 -18.87 10.66
CA THR A 252 32.78 -18.49 11.23
C THR A 252 32.58 -17.84 12.59
N ALA A 253 33.33 -18.29 13.58
CA ALA A 253 33.45 -17.66 14.89
C ALA A 253 34.82 -18.01 15.50
N PRO A 254 35.35 -17.22 16.45
CA PRO A 254 36.57 -17.59 17.19
C PRO A 254 36.46 -18.93 17.91
N VAL A 255 35.26 -19.27 18.38
CA VAL A 255 34.93 -20.56 19.00
C VAL A 255 33.65 -21.09 18.37
N MET A 256 33.68 -22.33 17.86
CA MET A 256 32.52 -23.02 17.32
C MET A 256 32.39 -24.39 18.01
N ALA A 257 31.20 -24.70 18.50
CA ALA A 257 30.88 -26.00 19.09
C ALA A 257 29.73 -26.65 18.31
N ILE A 258 29.95 -27.88 17.83
CA ILE A 258 28.94 -28.69 17.16
C ILE A 258 28.84 -29.99 17.94
N THR A 259 27.66 -30.32 18.45
CA THR A 259 27.45 -31.49 19.29
C THR A 259 26.10 -32.10 18.96
N GLY A 260 26.05 -33.44 18.91
CA GLY A 260 24.83 -34.21 18.69
C GLY A 260 25.09 -35.67 19.05
N SER A 261 24.02 -36.44 19.27
CA SER A 261 24.12 -37.89 19.49
C SER A 261 24.65 -38.60 18.23
N GLU A 262 24.29 -38.08 17.05
CA GLU A 262 24.80 -38.51 15.75
C GLU A 262 25.25 -37.28 14.96
N LEU A 263 26.49 -37.32 14.47
CA LEU A 263 27.08 -36.26 13.65
C LEU A 263 27.46 -36.81 12.27
N SER A 264 27.06 -36.09 11.22
CA SER A 264 27.43 -36.39 9.84
C SER A 264 27.98 -35.13 9.17
N VAL A 265 29.29 -35.15 8.85
CA VAL A 265 29.97 -34.09 8.10
C VAL A 265 30.59 -34.74 6.87
N MET A 266 30.11 -34.38 5.68
CA MET A 266 30.48 -35.01 4.42
C MET A 266 30.76 -33.95 3.36
N GLY A 267 31.81 -34.16 2.57
CA GLY A 267 32.14 -33.33 1.41
C GLY A 267 32.81 -34.16 0.32
N MET A 268 32.63 -33.77 -0.95
CA MET A 268 33.26 -34.48 -2.08
C MET A 268 34.78 -34.22 -2.17
N LYS A 269 35.24 -33.06 -1.69
CA LYS A 269 36.63 -32.62 -1.63
C LYS A 269 36.76 -31.54 -0.55
N GLY A 270 37.97 -31.31 -0.03
CA GLY A 270 38.24 -30.25 0.94
C GLY A 270 39.23 -30.67 2.02
N VAL A 271 39.36 -29.84 3.05
CA VAL A 271 40.20 -30.07 4.21
C VAL A 271 39.34 -29.93 5.47
N ILE A 272 39.47 -30.88 6.38
CA ILE A 272 38.97 -30.77 7.75
C ILE A 272 40.21 -30.83 8.63
N GLY A 273 40.55 -29.74 9.32
CA GLY A 273 41.75 -29.70 10.17
C GLY A 273 42.36 -28.31 10.35
N GLY A 274 43.55 -28.31 10.95
CA GLY A 274 44.39 -27.15 11.27
C GLY A 274 45.63 -27.63 12.03
N GLU A 275 46.61 -26.76 12.28
CA GLU A 275 47.90 -27.14 12.90
C GLU A 275 47.73 -27.86 14.25
N GLN A 276 46.70 -27.51 15.01
CA GLN A 276 46.42 -28.05 16.35
C GLN A 276 45.02 -28.68 16.45
N VAL A 277 44.48 -29.22 15.35
CA VAL A 277 43.19 -29.92 15.37
C VAL A 277 43.39 -31.38 15.74
N GLU A 278 42.85 -31.76 16.89
CA GLU A 278 42.81 -33.15 17.34
C GLU A 278 41.52 -33.83 16.84
N MET A 279 41.67 -34.90 16.08
CA MET A 279 40.54 -35.75 15.69
C MET A 279 40.60 -37.02 16.53
N THR A 280 39.47 -37.45 17.10
CA THR A 280 39.35 -38.74 17.80
C THR A 280 38.22 -39.56 17.16
N SER A 281 38.58 -40.62 16.46
CA SER A 281 37.66 -41.57 15.82
C SER A 281 38.21 -42.99 15.93
N PRO A 282 37.36 -44.03 16.09
CA PRO A 282 37.80 -45.42 16.06
C PRO A 282 38.45 -45.83 14.74
N VAL A 283 38.12 -45.16 13.62
CA VAL A 283 38.59 -45.51 12.28
C VAL A 283 38.88 -44.25 11.46
N TYR A 284 40.03 -44.26 10.77
CA TYR A 284 40.38 -43.32 9.72
C TYR A 284 40.64 -44.10 8.44
N MET A 285 39.94 -43.77 7.36
CA MET A 285 40.02 -44.49 6.09
C MET A 285 40.22 -43.53 4.93
N GLY A 286 41.22 -43.79 4.10
CA GLY A 286 41.33 -43.18 2.77
C GLY A 286 40.69 -44.05 1.68
N PRO A 287 40.90 -43.72 0.40
CA PRO A 287 40.28 -44.45 -0.70
C PRO A 287 40.68 -45.93 -0.71
N LYS A 288 39.72 -46.81 -0.99
CA LYS A 288 39.93 -48.26 -1.05
C LYS A 288 40.94 -48.62 -2.15
N GLY A 289 42.02 -49.30 -1.76
CA GLY A 289 43.02 -49.85 -2.67
C GLY A 289 42.54 -51.05 -3.48
N ALA A 290 43.27 -51.39 -4.55
CA ALA A 290 43.00 -52.58 -5.37
C ALA A 290 43.19 -53.90 -4.60
N VAL A 291 44.02 -53.90 -3.55
CA VAL A 291 44.23 -55.01 -2.62
C VAL A 291 44.09 -54.52 -1.16
N PRO A 292 43.78 -55.41 -0.19
CA PRO A 292 43.84 -55.06 1.23
C PRO A 292 45.16 -54.36 1.56
N PHE A 293 45.10 -53.31 2.38
CA PHE A 293 46.27 -52.50 2.81
C PHE A 293 46.95 -51.65 1.73
N ALA A 294 46.41 -51.57 0.50
CA ALA A 294 46.90 -50.64 -0.54
C ALA A 294 46.02 -49.38 -0.68
N SER A 295 45.53 -48.82 0.43
CA SER A 295 44.75 -47.59 0.37
C SER A 295 45.64 -46.44 -0.12
N GLY A 296 45.15 -45.59 -1.02
CA GLY A 296 45.87 -44.37 -1.44
C GLY A 296 45.95 -43.29 -0.35
N ALA A 297 45.72 -43.64 0.92
CA ALA A 297 45.82 -42.74 2.07
C ALA A 297 47.30 -42.49 2.38
N ALA A 298 47.69 -41.21 2.47
CA ALA A 298 48.99 -40.81 2.95
C ALA A 298 48.85 -40.22 4.36
N PHE A 299 49.60 -40.76 5.32
CA PHE A 299 49.71 -40.22 6.68
C PHE A 299 51.08 -39.59 6.84
N TYR A 300 51.11 -38.27 7.02
CA TYR A 300 52.34 -37.50 7.24
C TYR A 300 52.50 -37.25 8.74
N GLY A 301 53.35 -38.03 9.42
CA GLY A 301 53.60 -37.86 10.85
C GLY A 301 54.22 -39.09 11.51
N SER A 302 54.53 -38.96 12.81
CA SER A 302 55.05 -40.05 13.65
C SER A 302 53.89 -40.76 14.34
N PHE A 303 53.64 -42.04 14.00
CA PHE A 303 52.77 -42.92 14.79
C PHE A 303 53.48 -43.32 16.09
N HIS A 304 53.45 -42.41 17.07
CA HIS A 304 54.38 -42.45 18.20
C HIS A 304 54.22 -43.69 19.12
N GLY A 305 53.00 -44.21 19.29
CA GLY A 305 52.70 -45.33 20.18
C GLY A 305 52.81 -46.72 19.53
N GLN A 306 51.80 -47.11 18.74
CA GLN A 306 51.65 -48.50 18.27
C GLN A 306 52.62 -48.90 17.14
N ALA A 307 52.99 -47.99 16.24
CA ALA A 307 53.96 -48.31 15.19
C ALA A 307 55.37 -48.54 15.78
N THR A 308 55.75 -47.78 16.81
CA THR A 308 56.98 -47.97 17.55
C THR A 308 57.01 -49.32 18.27
N GLU A 309 55.90 -49.73 18.88
CA GLU A 309 55.75 -51.06 19.48
C GLU A 309 55.82 -52.18 18.43
N ALA A 310 55.18 -52.01 17.26
CA ALA A 310 55.25 -52.97 16.16
C ALA A 310 56.69 -53.16 15.64
N ILE A 311 57.44 -52.06 15.46
CA ILE A 311 58.86 -52.11 15.04
C ILE A 311 59.73 -52.76 16.12
N ARG A 312 59.53 -52.42 17.40
CA ARG A 312 60.29 -53.01 18.52
C ARG A 312 59.95 -54.48 18.71
N SER A 313 58.70 -54.89 18.54
CA SER A 313 58.25 -56.28 18.62
C SER A 313 58.76 -57.12 17.44
N TYR A 314 58.87 -56.54 16.24
CA TYR A 314 59.52 -57.21 15.11
C TYR A 314 61.02 -57.38 15.36
N ASN A 315 61.70 -56.35 15.89
CA ASN A 315 63.10 -56.44 16.28
C ASN A 315 63.34 -57.43 17.43
N ALA A 316 62.36 -57.65 18.31
CA ALA A 316 62.41 -58.70 19.33
C ALA A 316 62.43 -60.13 18.73
N ASN A 317 61.85 -60.36 17.54
CA ASN A 317 61.98 -61.65 16.85
C ASN A 317 63.42 -61.92 16.35
N VAL A 318 64.24 -60.87 16.18
CA VAL A 318 65.64 -60.98 15.75
C VAL A 318 66.60 -60.89 16.94
N ALA A 319 66.09 -60.79 18.16
CA ALA A 319 66.89 -60.77 19.37
C ALA A 319 67.52 -62.16 19.61
N ASP A 320 68.67 -62.37 18.98
CA ASP A 320 69.56 -63.54 19.05
C ASP A 320 70.03 -63.87 20.48
N LYS A 321 69.69 -63.03 21.47
CA LYS A 321 69.92 -63.27 22.90
C LYS A 321 69.24 -64.55 23.40
N ALA A 322 68.08 -64.93 22.86
CA ALA A 322 67.46 -66.22 23.18
C ALA A 322 68.33 -67.41 22.73
N LYS A 323 68.96 -67.31 21.55
CA LYS A 323 69.89 -68.33 21.04
C LYS A 323 71.24 -68.33 21.76
N LYS A 324 71.74 -67.17 22.21
CA LYS A 324 72.97 -67.08 23.02
C LYS A 324 72.80 -67.64 24.43
N ALA A 325 71.63 -67.48 25.05
CA ALA A 325 71.30 -68.14 26.31
C ALA A 325 71.23 -69.68 26.16
N PHE A 326 70.71 -70.18 25.04
CA PHE A 326 70.74 -71.61 24.70
C PHE A 326 72.16 -72.15 24.53
N GLN A 327 73.07 -71.40 23.89
CA GLN A 327 74.48 -71.81 23.81
C GLN A 327 75.19 -71.79 25.18
N ALA A 328 74.79 -70.91 26.10
CA ALA A 328 75.30 -70.91 27.48
C ALA A 328 74.86 -72.16 28.27
N GLN A 329 73.69 -72.73 27.98
CA GLN A 329 73.27 -74.02 28.54
C GLN A 329 74.07 -75.22 28.00
N LYS A 330 74.74 -75.08 26.84
CA LYS A 330 75.70 -76.07 26.30
C LYS A 330 77.13 -75.86 26.80
N ALA A 331 77.42 -74.74 27.46
CA ALA A 331 78.73 -74.49 28.03
C ALA A 331 78.87 -75.28 29.33
N GLY A 332 79.40 -76.52 29.21
CA GLY A 332 79.82 -77.30 30.37
C GLY A 332 80.81 -76.50 31.21
N THR A 333 80.57 -76.48 32.52
CA THR A 333 81.48 -75.92 33.51
C THR A 333 82.88 -76.48 33.29
N ALA A 334 83.87 -75.59 33.15
CA ALA A 334 85.26 -75.98 32.99
C ALA A 334 85.71 -76.77 34.24
N GLY A 335 85.81 -78.09 34.09
CA GLY A 335 86.30 -79.00 35.13
C GLY A 335 85.47 -80.27 35.25
N ALA A 336 85.95 -81.33 34.59
CA ALA A 336 85.59 -82.74 34.74
C ALA A 336 84.28 -83.25 34.06
N LEU A 337 84.50 -84.00 32.97
CA LEU A 337 83.78 -85.21 32.52
C LEU A 337 82.29 -85.36 32.93
N GLY A 338 81.39 -84.86 32.08
CA GLY A 338 79.97 -85.21 32.08
C GLY A 338 79.33 -84.96 30.71
N ALA A 339 78.44 -85.84 30.26
CA ALA A 339 77.81 -85.77 28.94
C ALA A 339 77.04 -84.45 28.73
N ALA A 340 77.09 -83.90 27.51
CA ALA A 340 76.37 -82.69 27.15
C ALA A 340 74.87 -82.86 27.35
N GLY A 341 74.24 -81.94 28.08
CA GLY A 341 72.79 -81.93 28.28
C GLY A 341 72.04 -81.71 26.97
N SER A 342 71.00 -82.51 26.74
CA SER A 342 70.00 -82.28 25.69
C SER A 342 69.06 -81.16 26.14
N ALA A 343 69.09 -80.02 25.45
CA ALA A 343 68.11 -78.95 25.61
C ALA A 343 67.28 -78.86 24.32
N SER A 344 65.95 -78.84 24.46
CA SER A 344 65.02 -78.58 23.36
C SER A 344 65.13 -77.11 22.93
N ASP A 345 65.25 -76.86 21.62
CA ASP A 345 65.25 -75.53 21.02
C ASP A 345 63.99 -74.77 21.47
N PRO A 346 64.09 -73.57 22.08
CA PRO A 346 62.91 -72.82 22.44
C PRO A 346 62.12 -72.47 21.18
N THR A 347 60.93 -73.03 21.03
CA THR A 347 59.99 -72.70 19.96
C THR A 347 59.54 -71.26 20.13
N VAL A 348 60.22 -70.33 19.45
CA VAL A 348 59.79 -68.94 19.39
C VAL A 348 58.57 -68.89 18.48
N LYS A 349 57.38 -68.64 19.04
CA LYS A 349 56.20 -68.30 18.23
C LYS A 349 56.53 -67.00 17.50
N LYS A 350 56.68 -67.07 16.17
CA LYS A 350 56.76 -65.87 15.33
C LYS A 350 55.49 -65.04 15.58
N ALA A 351 55.66 -63.73 15.75
CA ALA A 351 54.53 -62.82 15.70
C ALA A 351 53.77 -63.07 14.38
N VAL A 352 52.48 -63.37 14.50
CA VAL A 352 51.58 -63.49 13.34
C VAL A 352 51.11 -62.08 13.02
N GLU A 353 51.14 -61.71 11.74
CA GLU A 353 50.60 -60.45 11.21
C GLU A 353 49.07 -60.48 11.26
N GLY A 354 48.51 -60.52 12.46
CA GLY A 354 47.07 -60.48 12.72
C GLY A 354 46.77 -59.23 13.51
N GLN A 355 46.74 -58.08 12.84
CA GLN A 355 46.17 -56.87 13.43
C GLN A 355 44.66 -57.06 13.55
N GLU A 356 44.11 -56.84 14.75
CA GLU A 356 42.67 -56.62 14.87
C GLU A 356 42.32 -55.39 14.03
N THR A 357 41.62 -55.62 12.93
CA THR A 357 41.04 -54.56 12.12
C THR A 357 39.69 -54.23 12.72
N PRO A 358 39.51 -53.07 13.39
CA PRO A 358 38.17 -52.59 13.69
C PRO A 358 37.45 -52.43 12.34
N THR A 359 36.52 -53.34 12.05
CA THR A 359 35.75 -53.29 10.82
C THR A 359 34.99 -51.97 10.81
N PRO A 360 35.14 -51.13 9.77
CA PRO A 360 34.37 -49.90 9.66
C PRO A 360 32.88 -50.25 9.76
N LYS A 361 32.18 -49.70 10.76
CA LYS A 361 30.73 -49.90 10.90
C LYS A 361 29.94 -49.27 9.74
N LYS A 362 30.55 -48.32 9.02
CA LYS A 362 29.99 -47.64 7.85
C LYS A 362 31.04 -47.61 6.72
N PRO A 363 30.63 -47.79 5.45
CA PRO A 363 31.54 -47.71 4.30
C PRO A 363 32.05 -46.27 4.10
N VAL A 364 33.15 -46.12 3.33
CA VAL A 364 33.63 -44.80 2.90
C VAL A 364 32.51 -44.09 2.12
N PRO A 365 32.16 -42.83 2.45
CA PRO A 365 31.22 -42.06 1.64
C PRO A 365 31.71 -41.93 0.20
N LEU A 366 30.93 -42.42 -0.76
CA LEU A 366 31.26 -42.30 -2.19
C LEU A 366 30.88 -40.90 -2.69
N ALA A 367 31.71 -40.30 -3.54
CA ALA A 367 31.47 -38.97 -4.09
C ALA A 367 30.09 -38.87 -4.79
N ASP A 368 29.71 -39.91 -5.54
CA ASP A 368 28.40 -39.99 -6.20
C ASP A 368 27.24 -40.05 -5.20
N ALA A 369 27.43 -40.73 -4.06
CA ALA A 369 26.42 -40.81 -3.01
C ALA A 369 26.24 -39.46 -2.29
N ILE A 370 27.32 -38.72 -2.05
CA ILE A 370 27.25 -37.35 -1.50
C ILE A 370 26.59 -36.41 -2.51
N GLY A 371 26.93 -36.51 -3.79
CA GLY A 371 26.27 -35.75 -4.86
C GLY A 371 24.77 -36.05 -4.97
N ALA A 372 24.38 -37.32 -4.80
CA ALA A 372 22.98 -37.72 -4.73
C ALA A 372 22.28 -37.16 -3.49
N MET A 373 22.92 -37.16 -2.31
CA MET A 373 22.36 -36.56 -1.09
C MET A 373 22.15 -35.04 -1.21
N MET A 374 23.04 -34.35 -1.93
CA MET A 374 22.89 -32.91 -2.20
C MET A 374 21.76 -32.59 -3.18
N THR A 375 21.33 -33.55 -4.00
CA THR A 375 20.30 -33.36 -5.04
C THR A 375 18.96 -34.01 -4.72
N MET A 376 18.92 -35.00 -3.82
CA MET A 376 17.75 -35.81 -3.53
C MET A 376 17.54 -36.02 -2.02
N GLY A 377 16.27 -36.05 -1.60
CA GLY A 377 15.87 -36.34 -0.22
C GLY A 377 15.91 -35.13 0.72
N ASP A 378 15.85 -35.40 2.03
CA ASP A 378 15.70 -34.36 3.06
C ASP A 378 16.93 -33.46 3.23
N PHE A 379 18.11 -33.93 2.81
CA PHE A 379 19.39 -33.21 2.89
C PHE A 379 19.74 -32.43 1.61
N SER A 380 18.85 -32.41 0.62
CA SER A 380 19.14 -31.76 -0.65
C SER A 380 19.18 -30.25 -0.53
N VAL A 381 19.94 -29.60 -1.41
CA VAL A 381 19.90 -28.15 -1.58
C VAL A 381 18.50 -27.73 -2.02
N ARG A 382 17.83 -26.90 -1.20
CA ARG A 382 16.50 -26.38 -1.52
C ARG A 382 16.66 -25.12 -2.38
N THR A 383 16.49 -25.26 -3.69
CA THR A 383 16.45 -24.09 -4.59
C THR A 383 15.10 -23.39 -4.43
N VAL A 384 15.12 -22.12 -4.02
CA VAL A 384 13.92 -21.30 -3.81
C VAL A 384 13.84 -20.23 -4.90
N THR A 385 12.73 -20.18 -5.62
CA THR A 385 12.40 -19.10 -6.56
C THR A 385 11.12 -18.40 -6.09
N VAL A 386 11.22 -17.11 -5.78
CA VAL A 386 10.08 -16.29 -5.36
C VAL A 386 9.59 -15.49 -6.57
N ASP A 387 8.31 -15.65 -6.91
CA ASP A 387 7.61 -14.94 -8.01
C ASP A 387 8.38 -14.99 -9.35
N ALA A 388 8.48 -16.21 -9.92
CA ALA A 388 9.11 -16.43 -11.20
C ALA A 388 8.39 -15.64 -12.30
N GLY A 389 9.11 -14.71 -12.94
CA GLY A 389 8.55 -13.85 -13.99
C GLY A 389 7.84 -12.57 -13.50
N ASP A 390 7.93 -12.22 -12.21
CA ASP A 390 7.32 -10.99 -11.64
C ASP A 390 5.80 -10.89 -11.83
N VAL A 391 5.10 -12.02 -12.01
CA VAL A 391 3.66 -12.05 -12.32
C VAL A 391 2.83 -11.50 -11.16
N LEU A 392 3.13 -11.93 -9.92
CA LEU A 392 2.41 -11.43 -8.75
C LEU A 392 2.75 -9.96 -8.49
N LYS A 393 4.03 -9.59 -8.62
CA LYS A 393 4.48 -8.21 -8.47
C LYS A 393 3.77 -7.27 -9.44
N ASN A 394 3.71 -7.61 -10.73
CA ASN A 394 3.10 -6.74 -11.73
C ASN A 394 1.59 -6.61 -11.54
N LYS A 395 0.92 -7.69 -11.11
CA LYS A 395 -0.50 -7.66 -10.74
C LYS A 395 -0.78 -6.74 -9.54
N ILE A 396 0.04 -6.79 -8.48
CA ILE A 396 -0.11 -5.89 -7.33
C ILE A 396 0.16 -4.43 -7.72
N LEU A 397 1.16 -4.20 -8.58
CA LEU A 397 1.49 -2.86 -9.07
C LEU A 397 0.46 -2.32 -10.09
N LEU A 398 -0.44 -3.15 -10.61
CA LEU A 398 -1.39 -2.81 -11.69
C LEU A 398 -0.70 -2.33 -12.99
N ARG A 399 0.59 -2.65 -13.17
CA ARG A 399 1.37 -2.21 -14.35
C ARG A 399 0.89 -2.91 -15.61
N ASP A 400 0.55 -4.19 -15.51
CA ASP A 400 0.02 -4.97 -16.62
C ASP A 400 -1.45 -4.60 -16.93
N ASP A 401 -2.19 -4.19 -15.89
CA ASP A 401 -3.61 -3.84 -16.02
C ASP A 401 -3.77 -2.52 -16.78
N TYR A 402 -2.94 -1.53 -16.47
CA TYR A 402 -3.03 -0.17 -17.04
C TYR A 402 -1.88 0.21 -17.99
N GLU A 403 -1.18 -0.76 -18.58
CA GLU A 403 -0.10 -0.53 -19.57
C GLU A 403 0.97 0.48 -19.08
N GLY A 404 1.22 0.50 -17.77
CA GLY A 404 2.14 1.46 -17.13
C GLY A 404 1.66 2.92 -17.07
N LEU A 405 0.44 3.24 -17.52
CA LEU A 405 -0.13 4.60 -17.47
C LEU A 405 -0.63 4.99 -16.08
N PHE A 406 -1.00 4.00 -15.27
CA PHE A 406 -1.52 4.23 -13.92
C PHE A 406 -0.94 3.20 -12.92
N GLU A 407 -0.55 3.68 -11.74
CA GLU A 407 -0.08 2.83 -10.62
C GLU A 407 -1.19 2.52 -9.59
N LYS A 408 -2.37 3.13 -9.79
CA LYS A 408 -3.60 2.98 -9.00
C LYS A 408 -4.79 2.88 -9.94
N VAL A 409 -5.93 2.38 -9.46
CA VAL A 409 -7.19 2.49 -10.19
C VAL A 409 -7.47 3.99 -10.40
N PRO A 410 -7.50 4.50 -11.64
CA PRO A 410 -7.59 5.92 -11.89
C PRO A 410 -9.01 6.43 -11.70
N THR A 411 -9.14 7.68 -11.24
CA THR A 411 -10.43 8.37 -11.20
C THR A 411 -10.89 8.74 -12.61
N THR A 412 -12.20 8.95 -12.81
CA THR A 412 -12.74 9.35 -14.12
C THR A 412 -12.12 10.66 -14.64
N GLN A 413 -11.73 11.57 -13.75
CA GLN A 413 -11.02 12.80 -14.10
C GLN A 413 -9.59 12.54 -14.59
N GLU A 414 -8.85 11.67 -13.89
CA GLU A 414 -7.49 11.27 -14.29
C GLU A 414 -7.52 10.55 -15.64
N ILE A 415 -8.46 9.61 -15.84
CA ILE A 415 -8.68 8.94 -17.13
C ILE A 415 -8.94 9.96 -18.24
N ARG A 416 -9.87 10.91 -18.03
CA ARG A 416 -10.17 11.95 -19.03
C ARG A 416 -8.97 12.83 -19.36
N SER A 417 -8.06 13.04 -18.41
CA SER A 417 -6.84 13.81 -18.64
C SER A 417 -5.80 13.03 -19.45
N THR A 418 -5.57 11.75 -19.11
CA THR A 418 -4.53 10.93 -19.78
C THR A 418 -4.92 10.53 -21.19
N ILE A 419 -6.20 10.26 -21.45
CA ILE A 419 -6.71 9.92 -22.80
C ILE A 419 -6.82 11.13 -23.74
N ARG A 420 -6.44 12.34 -23.29
CA ARG A 420 -6.27 13.49 -24.20
C ARG A 420 -5.11 13.27 -25.17
N ASP A 421 -4.11 12.50 -24.77
CA ASP A 421 -3.06 12.05 -25.66
C ASP A 421 -3.58 10.87 -26.50
N ASN A 422 -3.49 11.00 -27.82
CA ASN A 422 -3.92 9.97 -28.77
C ASN A 422 -3.17 8.65 -28.56
N ALA A 423 -1.90 8.67 -28.16
CA ALA A 423 -1.12 7.46 -27.92
C ALA A 423 -1.67 6.67 -26.71
N ASN A 424 -1.92 7.36 -25.61
CA ASN A 424 -2.47 6.76 -24.38
C ASN A 424 -3.91 6.28 -24.59
N ARG A 425 -4.69 7.03 -25.39
CA ARG A 425 -6.08 6.69 -25.73
C ARG A 425 -6.21 5.34 -26.45
N SER A 426 -5.33 5.07 -27.42
CA SER A 426 -5.31 3.79 -28.15
C SER A 426 -4.84 2.62 -27.28
N LEU A 427 -3.95 2.86 -26.31
CA LEU A 427 -3.44 1.83 -25.41
C LEU A 427 -4.50 1.37 -24.40
N ILE A 428 -5.23 2.30 -23.78
CA ILE A 428 -6.05 1.99 -22.60
C ILE A 428 -7.56 2.10 -22.82
N GLY A 429 -8.00 2.72 -23.92
CA GLY A 429 -9.41 3.05 -24.17
C GLY A 429 -10.35 1.84 -24.10
N ASN A 430 -10.00 0.74 -24.77
CA ASN A 430 -10.83 -0.48 -24.77
C ASN A 430 -10.91 -1.14 -23.39
N LYS A 431 -9.81 -1.14 -22.62
CA LYS A 431 -9.77 -1.66 -21.25
C LYS A 431 -10.65 -0.81 -20.31
N MET A 432 -10.57 0.51 -20.43
CA MET A 432 -11.38 1.44 -19.62
C MET A 432 -12.89 1.36 -19.94
N VAL A 433 -13.26 1.00 -21.18
CA VAL A 433 -14.65 0.67 -21.53
C VAL A 433 -15.08 -0.64 -20.89
N ALA A 434 -14.22 -1.67 -20.90
CA ALA A 434 -14.51 -2.96 -20.26
C ALA A 434 -14.69 -2.84 -18.73
N GLU A 435 -13.91 -1.96 -18.07
CA GLU A 435 -14.07 -1.64 -16.64
C GLU A 435 -15.28 -0.71 -16.34
N GLY A 436 -16.03 -0.30 -17.36
CA GLY A 436 -17.19 0.60 -17.20
C GLY A 436 -16.82 2.03 -16.80
N LYS A 437 -15.54 2.41 -16.89
CA LYS A 437 -15.03 3.75 -16.54
C LYS A 437 -15.14 4.73 -17.70
N LEU A 438 -15.18 4.23 -18.94
CA LEU A 438 -15.46 4.98 -20.16
C LEU A 438 -16.70 4.44 -20.85
N ASN A 439 -17.46 5.32 -21.48
CA ASN A 439 -18.54 4.94 -22.40
C ASN A 439 -17.93 4.25 -23.63
N SER A 440 -18.58 3.24 -24.20
CA SER A 440 -18.20 2.59 -25.47
C SER A 440 -18.04 3.58 -26.64
N GLN A 441 -18.63 4.77 -26.55
CA GLN A 441 -18.48 5.87 -27.51
C GLN A 441 -17.44 6.93 -27.12
N PHE A 442 -16.48 6.61 -26.24
CA PHE A 442 -15.48 7.59 -25.74
C PHE A 442 -14.62 8.24 -26.85
N ASP A 443 -14.43 7.57 -27.98
CA ASP A 443 -13.65 8.08 -29.13
C ASP A 443 -14.52 8.80 -30.18
N ASN A 444 -15.82 8.94 -29.93
CA ASN A 444 -16.72 9.64 -30.84
C ASN A 444 -16.63 11.16 -30.64
N SER A 445 -15.97 11.85 -31.56
CA SER A 445 -15.86 13.32 -31.57
C SER A 445 -17.17 14.04 -31.94
N SER A 446 -18.19 13.31 -32.39
CA SER A 446 -19.43 13.87 -32.91
C SER A 446 -20.58 13.56 -31.94
N PRO A 447 -21.31 14.59 -31.45
CA PRO A 447 -22.43 14.35 -30.55
C PRO A 447 -23.53 13.52 -31.26
N PRO A 448 -24.32 12.74 -30.50
CA PRO A 448 -25.46 12.02 -31.05
C PRO A 448 -26.37 13.01 -31.81
N LYS A 449 -26.86 12.59 -32.98
CA LYS A 449 -27.65 13.43 -33.89
C LYS A 449 -28.89 14.00 -33.17
N ILE A 450 -28.80 15.24 -32.70
CA ILE A 450 -29.96 16.08 -32.39
C ILE A 450 -29.99 17.15 -33.48
N GLY A 451 -30.63 16.83 -34.61
CA GLY A 451 -30.71 17.72 -35.77
C GLY A 451 -29.44 17.71 -36.65
N ARG A 452 -28.96 18.90 -37.05
CA ARG A 452 -27.87 19.06 -38.02
C ARG A 452 -26.50 18.96 -37.33
N THR A 453 -25.94 17.75 -37.26
CA THR A 453 -24.51 17.56 -36.95
C THR A 453 -23.66 17.50 -38.22
N VAL A 454 -22.49 18.14 -38.19
CA VAL A 454 -21.47 18.06 -39.24
C VAL A 454 -20.69 16.76 -39.04
N GLY A 455 -20.62 15.92 -40.06
CA GLY A 455 -19.85 14.66 -40.00
C GLY A 455 -18.35 14.92 -40.00
N THR A 456 -17.58 13.98 -39.45
CA THR A 456 -16.12 14.06 -39.31
C THR A 456 -15.34 13.92 -40.63
N LYS A 457 -16.02 13.59 -41.73
CA LYS A 457 -15.44 13.56 -43.09
C LYS A 457 -16.00 14.73 -43.90
N GLU A 458 -15.13 15.44 -44.60
CA GLU A 458 -15.52 16.47 -45.56
C GLU A 458 -16.46 15.87 -46.60
N SER A 459 -17.74 16.21 -46.52
CA SER A 459 -18.69 15.92 -47.59
C SER A 459 -18.71 17.11 -48.54
N SER A 460 -18.25 16.93 -49.78
CA SER A 460 -18.49 17.88 -50.86
C SER A 460 -20.00 18.12 -50.99
N ARG A 461 -20.44 19.36 -50.73
CA ARG A 461 -21.80 19.81 -50.99
C ARG A 461 -21.80 20.62 -52.28
N PHE A 462 -22.26 20.01 -53.37
CA PHE A 462 -22.54 20.72 -54.62
C PHE A 462 -23.94 21.36 -54.59
N GLY A 463 -23.96 22.66 -54.90
CA GLY A 463 -25.05 23.37 -55.59
C GLY A 463 -26.34 23.66 -54.82
N PHE A 464 -26.45 24.89 -54.28
CA PHE A 464 -27.75 25.52 -54.00
C PHE A 464 -28.49 25.82 -55.30
N VAL A 465 -29.77 25.48 -55.41
CA VAL A 465 -30.68 26.06 -56.41
C VAL A 465 -31.04 27.47 -55.95
N PRO A 466 -30.66 28.54 -56.68
CA PRO A 466 -31.03 29.90 -56.32
C PRO A 466 -32.53 30.10 -56.54
N ILE A 467 -33.26 30.45 -55.47
CA ILE A 467 -34.64 30.94 -55.58
C ILE A 467 -34.56 32.39 -56.07
N GLY A 468 -34.70 32.59 -57.38
CA GLY A 468 -34.73 33.90 -58.03
C GLY A 468 -35.03 33.77 -59.53
N ASN A 469 -36.09 34.46 -59.97
CA ASN A 469 -36.72 34.50 -61.31
C ASN A 469 -36.07 33.70 -62.47
N SER A 470 -36.74 32.61 -62.84
CA SER A 470 -36.51 31.82 -64.06
C SER A 470 -36.65 32.66 -65.35
N ILE A 471 -35.75 32.38 -66.30
CA ILE A 471 -35.65 32.95 -67.65
C ILE A 471 -36.90 32.71 -68.52
N GLU A 472 -37.82 31.85 -68.08
CA GLU A 472 -39.02 31.46 -68.84
C GLU A 472 -40.22 32.42 -68.66
N ASN A 473 -40.14 33.43 -67.78
CA ASN A 473 -41.17 34.47 -67.63
C ASN A 473 -40.66 35.87 -68.03
N ARG A 474 -40.28 36.05 -69.31
CA ARG A 474 -40.19 37.39 -69.92
C ARG A 474 -41.60 37.96 -70.12
N GLY A 475 -42.14 38.58 -69.06
CA GLY A 475 -43.24 39.53 -69.16
C GLY A 475 -42.89 40.63 -70.16
N LYS A 476 -43.81 40.85 -71.10
CA LYS A 476 -43.72 41.74 -72.27
C LYS A 476 -43.20 43.14 -71.91
N ARG A 477 -42.15 43.57 -72.61
CA ARG A 477 -41.80 44.99 -72.79
C ARG A 477 -42.88 45.61 -73.69
N PHE A 478 -43.62 46.59 -73.19
CA PHE A 478 -44.37 47.50 -74.05
C PHE A 478 -43.38 48.47 -74.71
N LYS A 479 -43.43 48.53 -76.04
CA LYS A 479 -43.07 49.70 -76.86
C LYS A 479 -44.37 50.15 -77.51
N GLY A 480 -44.80 51.38 -77.26
CA GLY A 480 -46.05 51.96 -77.77
C GLY A 480 -47.21 51.74 -76.81
#